data_AF-A0A7V0RI15-F1
#
_entry.id   AF-A0A7V0RI15-F1
#
_cell.length_a   1.000
_cell.length_b   1.000
_cell.length_c   1.000
_cell.angle_alpha   90.00
_cell.angle_beta   90.00
_cell.angle_gamma   90.00
#
_symmetry.space_group_name_H-M   'P 1'
#
loop_
_entity.id
_entity.type
_entity.pdbx_description
1 polymer ?
#
loop_
_entity_poly.entity_id
_entity_poly.type
_entity_poly.pdbx_seq_one_letter_code
_entity_poly.pdbx_strand_id
1 'polypeptide(L)'
;ERLPEAAGAALKSGAPVITDCEAVAAAITRKFLPANNDILCTLNDPRTPALAESRGTTRSAAAVHLWKSEGAVVVIGNAPTALFALLERLDEGADRPAAIIAAPVGFVGAAESKDELVRNPRGVPFLTLLGRRGGSAMAAAALNAIARGSRP
;
A
#
# COMPACT_ATOMS: atom_id res chain seq x y z
N GLU A 1 -2.13 8.48 14.16
CA GLU A 1 -1.18 8.70 15.28
C GLU A 1 -0.32 7.48 15.69
N ARG A 2 -0.46 6.28 15.12
CA ARG A 2 0.42 5.13 15.49
C ARG A 2 1.06 4.37 14.33
N LEU A 3 1.24 5.03 13.18
CA LEU A 3 1.70 4.32 11.99
C LEU A 3 3.13 3.76 12.15
N PRO A 4 4.13 4.54 12.61
CA PRO A 4 5.48 4.01 12.74
C PRO A 4 5.56 2.80 13.68
N GLU A 5 4.81 2.82 14.79
CA GLU A 5 4.75 1.71 15.74
C GLU A 5 4.04 0.50 15.15
N ALA A 6 2.87 0.68 14.53
CA ALA A 6 2.09 -0.42 13.96
C ALA A 6 2.82 -1.09 12.80
N ALA A 7 3.32 -0.29 11.84
CA ALA A 7 4.08 -0.79 10.70
C ALA A 7 5.41 -1.41 11.16
N GLY A 8 6.12 -0.77 12.09
CA GLY A 8 7.38 -1.29 12.64
C GLY A 8 7.21 -2.62 13.35
N ALA A 9 6.17 -2.76 14.18
CA ALA A 9 5.85 -4.02 14.86
C ALA A 9 5.49 -5.14 13.88
N ALA A 10 4.65 -4.85 12.88
CA ALA A 10 4.28 -5.81 11.83
C ALA A 10 5.51 -6.28 11.03
N LEU A 11 6.39 -5.35 10.64
CA LEU A 11 7.62 -5.70 9.95
C LEU A 11 8.53 -6.56 10.82
N LYS A 12 8.70 -6.24 12.11
CA LYS A 12 9.47 -7.06 13.05
C LYS A 12 8.91 -8.48 13.19
N SER A 13 7.58 -8.64 13.13
CA SER A 13 6.93 -9.95 13.19
C SER A 13 6.95 -10.71 11.86
N GLY A 14 7.63 -10.19 10.83
CA GLY A 14 7.75 -10.86 9.53
C GLY A 14 6.58 -10.59 8.57
N ALA A 15 5.70 -9.63 8.85
CA ALA A 15 4.58 -9.32 7.96
C ALA A 15 5.08 -8.91 6.55
N PRO A 16 4.37 -9.27 5.48
CA PRO A 16 4.75 -8.89 4.14
C PRO A 16 4.51 -7.40 3.88
N VAL A 17 5.27 -6.85 2.94
CA VAL A 17 5.00 -5.55 2.33
C VAL A 17 4.28 -5.78 1.02
N ILE A 18 3.10 -5.19 0.86
CA ILE A 18 2.32 -5.28 -0.38
C ILE A 18 2.40 -3.95 -1.12
N THR A 19 2.74 -3.98 -2.41
CA THR A 19 2.92 -2.76 -3.20
C THR A 19 2.00 -2.71 -4.42
N ASP A 20 1.56 -1.52 -4.81
CA ASP A 20 0.68 -1.33 -5.97
C ASP A 20 1.37 -1.48 -7.34
N CYS A 21 2.70 -1.29 -7.38
CA CYS A 21 3.48 -1.44 -8.60
C CYS A 21 4.94 -1.85 -8.34
N GLU A 22 5.59 -2.38 -9.38
CA GLU A 22 6.98 -2.84 -9.32
C GLU A 22 7.96 -1.71 -8.98
N ALA A 23 7.68 -0.48 -9.40
CA ALA A 23 8.54 0.66 -9.11
C ALA A 23 8.59 0.98 -7.60
N VAL A 24 7.49 0.73 -6.86
CA VAL A 24 7.52 0.81 -5.39
C VAL A 24 8.34 -0.34 -4.84
N ALA A 25 8.06 -1.58 -5.26
CA ALA A 25 8.77 -2.77 -4.80
C ALA A 25 10.30 -2.65 -4.98
N ALA A 26 10.74 -2.16 -6.13
CA ALA A 26 12.16 -1.97 -6.46
C ALA A 26 12.84 -0.87 -5.63
N ALA A 27 12.10 0.14 -5.18
CA ALA A 27 12.62 1.25 -4.38
C ALA A 27 12.74 0.90 -2.87
N ILE A 28 12.20 -0.23 -2.44
CA ILE A 28 12.31 -0.71 -1.06
C ILE A 28 13.70 -1.30 -0.83
N THR A 29 14.41 -0.75 0.16
CA THR A 29 15.75 -1.23 0.52
C THR A 29 15.63 -2.47 1.38
N ARG A 30 15.77 -3.66 0.79
CA ARG A 30 15.66 -4.96 1.51
C ARG A 30 16.51 -5.02 2.77
N LYS A 31 17.71 -4.46 2.75
CA LYS A 31 18.60 -4.41 3.92
C LYS A 31 17.99 -3.69 5.12
N PHE A 32 17.04 -2.77 4.93
CA PHE A 32 16.41 -2.04 6.03
C PHE A 32 15.26 -2.80 6.70
N LEU A 33 14.71 -3.83 6.04
CA LEU A 33 13.66 -4.66 6.61
C LEU A 33 14.20 -5.43 7.83
N PRO A 34 13.46 -5.43 8.96
CA PRO A 34 13.95 -6.00 10.22
C PRO A 34 13.87 -7.53 10.30
N ALA A 35 13.10 -8.16 9.42
CA ALA A 35 12.96 -9.61 9.30
C ALA A 35 13.07 -10.03 7.82
N ASN A 36 12.86 -11.32 7.53
CA ASN A 36 12.74 -11.80 6.15
C ASN A 36 11.36 -11.44 5.57
N ASN A 37 11.04 -10.15 5.54
CA ASN A 37 9.77 -9.63 5.04
C ASN A 37 9.70 -9.77 3.51
N ASP A 38 8.67 -10.47 3.03
CA ASP A 38 8.39 -10.52 1.59
C ASP A 38 7.96 -9.16 1.07
N ILE A 39 8.29 -8.88 -0.19
CA ILE A 39 7.80 -7.72 -0.94
C ILE A 39 6.96 -8.27 -2.09
N LEU A 40 5.65 -8.03 -2.04
CA LEU A 40 4.67 -8.61 -2.93
C LEU A 40 4.06 -7.53 -3.83
N CYS A 41 4.12 -7.74 -5.14
CA CYS A 41 3.45 -6.93 -6.14
C CYS A 41 2.65 -7.85 -7.06
N THR A 42 1.33 -7.67 -7.13
CA THR A 42 0.43 -8.50 -7.96
C THR A 42 0.02 -7.81 -9.27
N LEU A 43 0.63 -6.67 -9.59
CA LEU A 43 0.31 -5.92 -10.82
C LEU A 43 0.49 -6.75 -12.09
N ASN A 44 1.50 -7.63 -12.11
CA ASN A 44 1.82 -8.53 -13.22
C ASN A 44 1.40 -9.99 -12.96
N ASP A 45 0.60 -10.25 -11.91
CA ASP A 45 0.03 -11.58 -11.69
C ASP A 45 -0.79 -11.99 -12.93
N PRO A 46 -0.64 -13.23 -13.46
CA PRO A 46 -1.37 -13.68 -14.64
C PRO A 46 -2.89 -13.54 -14.55
N ARG A 47 -3.45 -13.48 -13.34
CA ARG A 47 -4.89 -13.31 -13.08
C ARG A 47 -5.35 -11.85 -13.16
N THR A 48 -4.44 -10.88 -12.99
CA THR A 48 -4.78 -9.46 -12.89
C THR A 48 -5.44 -8.91 -14.16
N PRO A 49 -4.97 -9.21 -15.40
CA PRO A 49 -5.62 -8.70 -16.62
C PRO A 49 -7.08 -9.14 -16.75
N ALA A 50 -7.37 -10.43 -16.57
CA ALA A 50 -8.73 -10.98 -16.64
C ALA A 50 -9.64 -10.41 -15.54
N LEU A 51 -9.08 -10.17 -14.34
CA LEU A 51 -9.80 -9.56 -13.24
C LEU A 51 -10.12 -8.08 -13.49
N ALA A 52 -9.21 -7.35 -14.14
CA ALA A 52 -9.42 -5.96 -14.55
C ALA A 52 -10.53 -5.84 -15.59
N GLU A 53 -10.51 -6.71 -16.60
CA GLU A 53 -11.53 -6.77 -17.64
C GLU A 53 -12.91 -7.12 -17.08
N SER A 54 -13.02 -8.21 -16.30
CA SER A 54 -14.30 -8.65 -15.73
C SER A 54 -14.92 -7.63 -14.75
N ARG A 55 -14.10 -6.82 -14.08
CA ARG A 55 -14.56 -5.76 -13.16
C ARG A 55 -14.66 -4.38 -13.81
N GLY A 56 -14.30 -4.23 -15.09
CA GLY A 56 -14.30 -2.93 -15.78
C GLY A 56 -13.41 -1.89 -15.09
N THR A 57 -12.29 -2.30 -14.52
CA THR A 57 -11.41 -1.45 -13.70
C THR A 57 -9.95 -1.51 -14.16
N THR A 58 -9.07 -0.74 -13.53
CA THR A 58 -7.64 -0.75 -13.87
C THR A 58 -6.96 -2.02 -13.36
N ARG A 59 -5.81 -2.39 -13.95
CA ARG A 59 -4.99 -3.50 -13.43
C ARG A 59 -4.55 -3.28 -11.99
N SER A 60 -4.19 -2.06 -11.61
CA SER A 60 -3.77 -1.76 -10.24
C SER A 60 -4.92 -1.92 -9.23
N ALA A 61 -6.15 -1.51 -9.57
CA ALA A 61 -7.33 -1.74 -8.73
C ALA A 61 -7.67 -3.24 -8.67
N ALA A 62 -7.67 -3.93 -9.81
CA ALA A 62 -7.96 -5.35 -9.87
C ALA A 62 -6.96 -6.19 -9.05
N ALA A 63 -5.68 -5.86 -9.12
CA ALA A 63 -4.60 -6.52 -8.38
C ALA A 63 -4.83 -6.50 -6.86
N VAL A 64 -5.53 -5.47 -6.33
CA VAL A 64 -5.89 -5.38 -4.90
C VAL A 64 -6.71 -6.58 -4.46
N HIS A 65 -7.58 -7.14 -5.29
CA HIS A 65 -8.39 -8.31 -4.92
C HIS A 65 -7.56 -9.59 -4.75
N LEU A 66 -6.31 -9.61 -5.24
CA LEU A 66 -5.37 -10.70 -5.01
C LEU A 66 -4.57 -10.54 -3.71
N TRP A 67 -4.69 -9.39 -3.04
CA TRP A 67 -3.97 -9.11 -1.80
C TRP A 67 -4.56 -9.85 -0.62
N LYS A 68 -3.67 -10.49 0.15
CA LYS A 68 -3.91 -10.96 1.51
C LYS A 68 -3.38 -9.89 2.47
N SER A 69 -4.21 -8.88 2.74
CA SER A 69 -3.79 -7.67 3.45
C SER A 69 -3.71 -7.81 4.95
N GLU A 70 -4.26 -8.87 5.56
CA GLU A 70 -4.27 -9.05 7.01
C GLU A 70 -2.88 -8.89 7.62
N GLY A 71 -2.72 -7.90 8.51
CA GLY A 71 -1.46 -7.60 9.19
C GLY A 71 -0.31 -7.11 8.30
N ALA A 72 -0.50 -7.02 6.98
CA ALA A 72 0.51 -6.55 6.04
C ALA A 72 0.76 -5.03 6.16
N VAL A 73 1.92 -4.57 5.69
CA VAL A 73 2.16 -3.14 5.44
C VAL A 73 1.90 -2.86 3.97
N VAL A 74 0.86 -2.10 3.67
CA VAL A 74 0.48 -1.78 2.28
C VAL A 74 1.12 -0.46 1.87
N VAL A 75 1.78 -0.43 0.71
CA VAL A 75 2.50 0.73 0.19
C VAL A 75 2.04 1.04 -1.24
N ILE A 76 1.26 2.11 -1.38
CA ILE A 76 0.69 2.55 -2.65
C ILE A 76 1.40 3.82 -3.09
N GLY A 77 2.23 3.74 -4.12
CA GLY A 77 3.05 4.86 -4.60
C GLY A 77 2.64 5.41 -5.95
N ASN A 78 1.84 4.70 -6.74
CA ASN A 78 1.58 5.08 -8.12
C ASN A 78 0.09 5.25 -8.43
N ALA A 79 -0.75 4.25 -8.12
CA ALA A 79 -2.10 4.16 -8.64
C ALA A 79 -3.15 4.65 -7.63
N PRO A 80 -3.84 5.78 -7.88
CA PRO A 80 -4.97 6.21 -7.06
C PRO A 80 -6.11 5.18 -7.02
N THR A 81 -6.31 4.47 -8.12
CA THR A 81 -7.34 3.42 -8.24
C THR A 81 -7.04 2.20 -7.36
N ALA A 82 -5.77 1.89 -7.08
CA ALA A 82 -5.43 0.86 -6.09
C ALA A 82 -5.81 1.30 -4.67
N LEU A 83 -5.65 2.58 -4.34
CA LEU A 83 -6.06 3.11 -3.04
C LEU A 83 -7.59 3.07 -2.90
N PHE A 84 -8.34 3.54 -3.88
CA PHE A 84 -9.81 3.42 -3.87
C PHE A 84 -10.26 1.97 -3.70
N ALA A 85 -9.73 1.05 -4.50
CA ALA A 85 -10.09 -0.37 -4.42
C ALA A 85 -9.73 -1.00 -3.06
N LEU A 86 -8.63 -0.59 -2.43
CA LEU A 86 -8.30 -1.03 -1.07
C LEU A 86 -9.36 -0.54 -0.06
N LEU A 87 -9.74 0.74 -0.13
CA LEU A 87 -10.73 1.31 0.77
C LEU A 87 -12.11 0.67 0.59
N GLU A 88 -12.52 0.43 -0.65
CA GLU A 88 -13.76 -0.31 -0.97
C GLU A 88 -13.75 -1.73 -0.38
N ARG A 89 -12.64 -2.48 -0.55
CA ARG A 89 -12.52 -3.81 0.08
C ARG A 89 -12.61 -3.76 1.60
N LEU A 90 -12.04 -2.74 2.23
CA LEU A 90 -12.15 -2.56 3.69
C LEU A 90 -13.57 -2.23 4.12
N ASP A 91 -14.32 -1.47 3.32
CA ASP A 91 -15.74 -1.20 3.55
C ASP A 91 -16.60 -2.47 3.37
N GLU A 92 -16.20 -3.37 2.46
CA GLU A 92 -16.78 -4.71 2.27
C GLU A 92 -16.41 -5.72 3.38
N GLY A 93 -15.60 -5.32 4.36
CA GLY A 93 -15.21 -6.16 5.49
C GLY A 93 -13.98 -7.03 5.27
N ALA A 94 -13.13 -6.72 4.27
CA ALA A 94 -11.84 -7.39 4.12
C ALA A 94 -10.93 -7.17 5.33
N ASP A 95 -10.03 -8.14 5.56
CA ASP A 95 -9.08 -8.07 6.67
C ASP A 95 -8.14 -6.87 6.55
N ARG A 96 -7.96 -6.19 7.68
CA ARG A 96 -7.25 -4.93 7.75
C ARG A 96 -5.73 -5.14 7.67
N PRO A 97 -5.02 -4.33 6.86
CA PRO A 97 -3.58 -4.23 6.99
C PRO A 97 -3.17 -3.58 8.31
N ALA A 98 -1.94 -3.85 8.75
CA ALA A 98 -1.37 -3.23 9.94
C ALA A 98 -1.14 -1.73 9.75
N ALA A 99 -0.80 -1.32 8.52
CA ALA A 99 -0.65 0.08 8.15
C ALA A 99 -0.76 0.30 6.63
N ILE A 100 -1.12 1.53 6.23
CA ILE A 100 -1.18 1.99 4.84
C ILE A 100 -0.24 3.18 4.64
N ILE A 101 0.71 3.06 3.73
CA ILE A 101 1.52 4.17 3.23
C ILE A 101 0.99 4.51 1.83
N ALA A 102 0.24 5.60 1.72
CA ALA A 102 -0.46 5.99 0.50
C ALA A 102 0.10 7.31 -0.05
N ALA A 103 0.91 7.23 -1.09
CA ALA A 103 1.43 8.37 -1.83
C ALA A 103 1.19 8.23 -3.34
N PRO A 104 0.01 7.80 -3.84
CA PRO A 104 -0.24 7.81 -5.28
C PRO A 104 -0.07 9.23 -5.84
N VAL A 105 0.61 9.32 -6.98
CA VAL A 105 0.82 10.55 -7.73
C VAL A 105 -0.15 10.60 -8.90
N GLY A 106 -0.60 11.77 -9.29
CA GLY A 106 -1.36 11.88 -10.53
C GLY A 106 -2.22 13.11 -10.65
N PHE A 107 -2.69 13.31 -11.88
CA PHE A 107 -3.57 14.41 -12.21
C PHE A 107 -5.05 14.07 -12.00
N VAL A 108 -5.39 12.78 -11.92
CA VAL A 108 -6.77 12.28 -11.80
C VAL A 108 -6.83 11.31 -10.62
N GLY A 109 -7.74 11.54 -9.67
CA GLY A 109 -8.02 10.65 -8.54
C GLY A 109 -6.98 10.64 -7.42
N ALA A 110 -5.78 11.19 -7.63
CA ALA A 110 -4.71 11.15 -6.64
C ALA A 110 -5.06 11.95 -5.37
N ALA A 111 -5.57 13.18 -5.53
CA ALA A 111 -5.97 13.98 -4.38
C ALA A 111 -7.16 13.34 -3.68
N GLU A 112 -8.17 12.95 -4.46
CA GLU A 112 -9.45 12.43 -4.01
C GLU A 112 -9.30 11.10 -3.26
N SER A 113 -8.46 10.18 -3.75
CA SER A 113 -8.21 8.90 -3.08
C SER A 113 -7.51 9.06 -1.74
N LYS A 114 -6.59 10.03 -1.63
CA LYS A 114 -5.87 10.33 -0.38
C LYS A 114 -6.75 11.09 0.60
N ASP A 115 -7.59 12.01 0.10
CA ASP A 115 -8.58 12.71 0.91
C ASP A 115 -9.61 11.73 1.48
N GLU A 116 -10.01 10.72 0.70
CA GLU A 116 -10.91 9.66 1.16
C GLU A 116 -10.29 8.80 2.27
N LEU A 117 -9.02 8.42 2.13
CA LEU A 117 -8.26 7.75 3.20
C LEU A 117 -8.18 8.60 4.47
N VAL A 118 -7.97 9.91 4.33
CA VAL A 118 -7.90 10.84 5.48
C VAL A 118 -9.25 10.98 6.17
N ARG A 119 -10.33 11.09 5.38
CA ARG A 119 -11.70 11.22 5.90
C ARG A 119 -12.12 9.99 6.68
N ASN A 120 -11.84 8.81 6.14
CA ASN A 120 -12.15 7.55 6.79
C ASN A 120 -11.01 6.55 6.53
N PRO A 121 -10.15 6.28 7.52
CA PRO A 121 -9.08 5.30 7.36
C PRO A 121 -9.52 3.86 7.66
N ARG A 122 -10.82 3.62 7.91
CA ARG A 122 -11.40 2.30 8.25
C ARG A 122 -10.72 1.64 9.46
N GLY A 123 -10.22 2.48 10.38
CA GLY A 123 -9.48 2.05 11.58
C GLY A 123 -8.03 1.64 11.33
N VAL A 124 -7.50 1.82 10.12
CA VAL A 124 -6.13 1.45 9.76
C VAL A 124 -5.18 2.64 9.95
N PRO A 125 -4.04 2.48 10.67
CA PRO A 125 -3.00 3.50 10.72
C PRO A 125 -2.48 3.83 9.32
N PHE A 126 -2.41 5.11 8.96
CA PHE A 126 -1.99 5.51 7.62
C PHE A 126 -1.04 6.71 7.60
N LEU A 127 -0.30 6.83 6.49
CA LEU A 127 0.51 7.98 6.13
C LEU A 127 0.17 8.33 4.70
N THR A 128 -0.08 9.62 4.45
CA THR A 128 -0.32 10.13 3.11
C THR A 128 0.18 11.56 2.98
N LEU A 129 0.22 12.06 1.74
CA LEU A 129 0.39 13.48 1.47
C LEU A 129 -0.80 13.99 0.67
N LEU A 130 -1.32 15.16 0.98
CA LEU A 130 -2.51 15.68 0.31
C LEU A 130 -2.23 16.16 -1.12
N GLY A 131 -3.29 16.31 -1.92
CA GLY A 131 -3.20 16.83 -3.29
C GLY A 131 -2.61 15.83 -4.29
N ARG A 132 -1.93 16.31 -5.33
CA ARG A 132 -1.58 15.51 -6.52
C ARG A 132 -0.18 14.89 -6.51
N ARG A 133 0.68 15.37 -5.61
CA ARG A 133 2.06 14.90 -5.49
C ARG A 133 2.10 13.52 -4.85
N GLY A 134 3.19 12.80 -5.08
CA GLY A 134 3.43 11.47 -4.54
C GLY A 134 4.52 10.77 -5.32
N GLY A 135 4.40 9.46 -5.44
CA GLY A 135 5.24 8.63 -6.29
C GLY A 135 5.91 7.50 -5.52
N SER A 136 6.39 6.52 -6.28
CA SER A 136 7.01 5.32 -5.74
C SER A 136 8.20 5.60 -4.83
N ALA A 137 9.03 6.59 -5.20
CA ALA A 137 10.18 6.98 -4.39
C ALA A 137 9.76 7.54 -3.01
N MET A 138 8.72 8.36 -2.95
CA MET A 138 8.23 8.92 -1.68
C MET A 138 7.61 7.83 -0.79
N ALA A 139 6.78 6.96 -1.38
CA ALA A 139 6.16 5.86 -0.66
C ALA A 139 7.22 4.89 -0.09
N ALA A 140 8.19 4.50 -0.92
CA ALA A 140 9.28 3.64 -0.50
C ALA A 140 10.21 4.31 0.52
N ALA A 141 10.47 5.62 0.40
CA ALA A 141 11.25 6.35 1.40
C ALA A 141 10.61 6.34 2.78
N ALA A 142 9.28 6.51 2.85
CA ALA A 142 8.54 6.41 4.11
C ALA A 142 8.65 5.00 4.73
N LEU A 143 8.45 3.95 3.93
CA LEU A 143 8.62 2.56 4.40
C LEU A 143 10.07 2.31 4.87
N ASN A 144 11.05 2.70 4.06
CA ASN A 144 12.48 2.53 4.35
C ASN A 144 12.87 3.21 5.68
N ALA A 145 12.35 4.41 5.95
CA ALA A 145 12.57 5.12 7.20
C ALA A 145 12.00 4.36 8.41
N ILE A 146 10.76 3.88 8.31
CA ILE A 146 10.09 3.09 9.36
C ILE A 146 10.85 1.78 9.61
N ALA A 147 11.16 1.05 8.54
CA ALA A 147 11.88 -0.22 8.61
C ALA A 147 13.24 -0.05 9.29
N ARG A 148 14.01 0.98 8.90
CA ARG A 148 15.31 1.30 9.51
C ARG A 148 15.18 1.71 10.98
N GLY A 149 14.20 2.53 11.33
CA GLY A 149 13.94 2.93 12.73
C GLY A 149 13.39 1.79 13.60
N SER A 150 12.89 0.73 12.97
CA SER A 150 12.38 -0.48 13.63
C SER A 150 13.44 -1.57 13.78
N ARG A 151 14.71 -1.32 13.45
CA ARG A 151 15.77 -2.29 13.76
C ARG A 151 16.14 -2.21 15.24
N PRO A 152 16.49 -3.33 15.88
CA PRO A 152 17.13 -3.29 17.19
C PRO A 152 18.47 -2.56 17.14
#